data_AF-A0A813LVX3-F1
#
_entry.id   AF-A0A813LVX3-F1
#
_cell.length_a   1.000
_cell.length_b   1.000
_cell.length_c   1.000
_cell.angle_alpha   90.00
_cell.angle_beta   90.00
_cell.angle_gamma   90.00
#
_symmetry.space_group_name_H-M   'P 1'
#
loop_
_entity.id
_entity.type
_entity.pdbx_description
1 polymer ?
#
loop_
_entity_poly.entity_id
_entity_poly.type
_entity_poly.pdbx_seq_one_letter_code
_entity_poly.pdbx_strand_id
1 'polypeptide(L)'
;VLKQRALTSKVQVAHSLVPTSSKKSKKKGVKRKGAEVPSLPAPSLPAEASPEPRAAVVTAEVHATVAPPTGLAAQAISGILYLIDSGTGGTIDCLAGWHKTYKRVLGRYKKFLLTHKNLFCVTDTVDDCFIVTRAGDKPPASFPTDRRDWKKGVERAWYKYCKAVPDGTWNLSDFKAAIPTPTETNEVVGSAPPMSPRTEAGSGEFSDVKKKRLIKGKLKRKATDQ
;
A
#
# COMPACT_ATOMS: atom_id res chain seq x y z
N VAL A 1 -45.00 -15.47 45.10
CA VAL A 1 -43.82 -16.38 45.06
C VAL A 1 -43.69 -16.96 43.65
N LEU A 2 -43.05 -16.23 42.73
CA LEU A 2 -42.81 -16.67 41.35
C LEU A 2 -41.39 -17.25 41.25
N LYS A 3 -41.28 -18.55 40.94
CA LYS A 3 -40.01 -19.25 40.71
C LYS A 3 -39.48 -18.90 39.31
N GLN A 4 -38.40 -18.12 39.26
CA GLN A 4 -37.59 -17.98 38.05
C GLN A 4 -36.77 -19.26 37.84
N ARG A 5 -36.99 -19.95 36.72
CA ARG A 5 -36.14 -21.06 36.26
C ARG A 5 -35.04 -20.49 35.37
N ALA A 6 -33.80 -20.52 35.87
CA ALA A 6 -32.61 -20.27 35.08
C ALA A 6 -32.34 -21.48 34.17
N LEU A 7 -32.33 -21.27 32.86
CA LEU A 7 -31.85 -22.23 31.87
C LEU A 7 -30.40 -21.85 31.51
N THR A 8 -29.44 -22.50 32.17
CA THR A 8 -28.02 -22.44 31.77
C THR A 8 -27.80 -23.41 30.62
N SER A 9 -27.71 -22.88 29.40
CA SER A 9 -27.35 -23.66 28.21
C SER A 9 -25.83 -23.88 28.18
N LYS A 10 -25.42 -25.12 28.43
CA LYS A 10 -24.01 -25.54 28.47
C LYS A 10 -23.59 -25.93 27.06
N VAL A 11 -23.04 -24.97 26.31
CA VAL A 11 -22.49 -25.24 24.97
C VAL A 11 -21.15 -25.96 25.12
N GLN A 12 -21.14 -27.27 24.89
CA GLN A 12 -19.92 -28.06 24.72
C GLN A 12 -19.32 -27.74 23.35
N VAL A 13 -18.24 -26.97 23.31
CA VAL A 13 -17.40 -26.83 22.13
C VAL A 13 -16.45 -28.03 22.10
N ALA A 14 -16.81 -29.04 21.30
CA ALA A 14 -15.92 -30.15 20.98
C ALA A 14 -14.80 -29.63 20.05
N HIS A 15 -13.60 -29.46 20.60
CA HIS A 15 -12.39 -29.23 19.80
C HIS A 15 -11.98 -30.55 19.13
N SER A 16 -12.44 -30.75 17.90
CA SER A 16 -11.96 -31.82 17.01
C SER A 16 -10.53 -31.50 16.56
N LEU A 17 -9.56 -32.18 17.16
CA LEU A 17 -8.18 -32.21 16.70
C LEU A 17 -8.10 -33.13 15.48
N VAL A 18 -8.08 -32.54 14.28
CA VAL A 18 -7.74 -33.26 13.04
C VAL A 18 -6.23 -33.18 12.82
N PRO A 19 -5.49 -34.29 12.82
CA PRO A 19 -4.10 -34.30 12.39
C PRO A 19 -4.02 -34.19 10.86
N THR A 20 -3.62 -33.03 10.34
CA THR A 20 -3.34 -32.88 8.90
C THR A 20 -1.99 -33.52 8.56
N SER A 21 -2.07 -34.68 7.92
CA SER A 21 -1.00 -35.43 7.28
C SER A 21 -0.09 -34.55 6.42
N SER A 22 1.20 -34.54 6.77
CA SER A 22 2.29 -33.96 5.97
C SER A 22 2.59 -34.84 4.76
N LYS A 23 2.05 -34.49 3.59
CA LYS A 23 2.46 -35.07 2.30
C LYS A 23 3.84 -34.54 1.90
N LYS A 24 4.85 -35.38 2.10
CA LYS A 24 6.23 -35.26 1.63
C LYS A 24 6.27 -35.33 0.09
N SER A 25 6.30 -34.17 -0.56
CA SER A 25 6.48 -34.08 -2.01
C SER A 25 7.94 -34.38 -2.38
N LYS A 26 8.13 -35.55 -3.00
CA LYS A 26 9.37 -36.07 -3.56
C LYS A 26 9.82 -35.16 -4.72
N LYS A 27 10.86 -34.35 -4.49
CA LYS A 27 11.48 -33.47 -5.50
C LYS A 27 12.24 -34.34 -6.51
N LYS A 28 11.62 -34.67 -7.63
CA LYS A 28 12.22 -35.40 -8.75
C LYS A 28 13.17 -34.44 -9.48
N GLY A 29 14.47 -34.72 -9.41
CA GLY A 29 15.50 -33.99 -10.13
C GLY A 29 15.31 -34.11 -11.64
N VAL A 30 15.04 -32.98 -12.29
CA VAL A 30 15.12 -32.87 -13.75
C VAL A 30 16.52 -32.42 -14.09
N LYS A 31 17.33 -33.39 -14.52
CA LYS A 31 18.64 -33.22 -15.13
C LYS A 31 18.45 -32.53 -16.48
N ARG A 32 18.58 -31.21 -16.53
CA ARG A 32 18.67 -30.45 -17.79
C ARG A 32 20.06 -30.70 -18.38
N LYS A 33 20.12 -31.55 -19.41
CA LYS A 33 21.24 -31.61 -20.34
C LYS A 33 21.35 -30.26 -21.04
N GLY A 34 22.58 -29.77 -21.20
CA GLY A 34 22.89 -28.58 -21.97
C GLY A 34 22.38 -28.72 -23.40
N ALA A 35 21.59 -27.74 -23.81
CA ALA A 35 21.34 -27.45 -25.20
C ALA A 35 22.25 -26.28 -25.56
N GLU A 36 23.21 -26.61 -26.41
CA GLU A 36 24.06 -25.71 -27.19
C GLU A 36 23.22 -24.59 -27.81
N VAL A 37 23.70 -23.35 -27.64
CA VAL A 37 23.06 -22.14 -28.16
C VAL A 37 23.54 -21.95 -29.60
N PRO A 38 22.66 -22.03 -30.62
CA PRO A 38 23.00 -21.62 -31.97
C PRO A 38 23.12 -20.10 -32.00
N SER A 39 24.31 -19.62 -32.35
CA SER A 39 24.57 -18.22 -32.66
C SER A 39 23.73 -17.77 -33.87
N LEU A 40 22.73 -16.92 -33.64
CA LEU A 40 21.96 -16.30 -34.71
C LEU A 40 22.72 -15.11 -35.33
N PRO A 41 22.68 -14.94 -36.67
CA PRO A 41 23.35 -13.85 -37.38
C PRO A 41 22.69 -12.49 -37.15
N ALA A 42 23.54 -11.46 -37.12
CA ALA A 42 23.17 -10.06 -36.92
C ALA A 42 22.27 -9.53 -38.05
N PRO A 43 21.11 -8.92 -37.76
CA PRO A 43 20.31 -8.22 -38.75
C PRO A 43 20.89 -6.82 -39.00
N SER A 44 21.16 -6.54 -40.27
CA SER A 44 21.53 -5.24 -40.82
C SER A 44 20.39 -4.21 -40.68
N LEU A 45 20.78 -2.99 -40.30
CA LEU A 45 19.91 -1.83 -40.12
C LEU A 45 19.41 -1.30 -41.47
N PRO A 46 18.09 -1.12 -41.69
CA PRO A 46 17.57 -0.25 -42.73
C PRO A 46 17.54 1.21 -42.27
N ALA A 47 17.87 2.08 -43.21
CA ALA A 47 18.02 3.51 -43.08
C ALA A 47 16.74 4.26 -42.65
N GLU A 48 16.95 5.21 -41.74
CA GLU A 48 16.50 6.60 -41.79
C GLU A 48 15.20 6.90 -42.57
N ALA A 49 14.09 6.93 -41.84
CA ALA A 49 12.89 7.68 -42.24
C ALA A 49 12.48 8.62 -41.10
N SER A 50 12.63 9.90 -41.37
CA SER A 50 12.24 11.05 -40.56
C SER A 50 10.73 11.02 -40.22
N PRO A 51 10.32 11.10 -38.93
CA PRO A 51 8.95 11.42 -38.59
C PRO A 51 8.80 12.89 -38.16
N GLU A 52 7.92 13.57 -38.88
CA GLU A 52 7.38 14.91 -38.61
C GLU A 52 6.92 15.14 -37.15
N PRO A 53 6.90 16.41 -36.70
CA PRO A 53 6.57 16.79 -35.34
C PRO A 53 5.07 16.56 -35.08
N ARG A 54 4.72 15.42 -34.48
CA ARG A 54 3.39 15.22 -33.90
C ARG A 54 3.21 16.18 -32.72
N ALA A 55 2.45 17.24 -32.98
CA ALA A 55 1.92 18.17 -32.02
C ALA A 55 1.42 17.44 -30.76
N ALA A 56 1.93 17.87 -29.62
CA ALA A 56 1.43 17.49 -28.33
C ALA A 56 -0.04 17.90 -28.23
N VAL A 57 -0.95 16.95 -28.43
CA VAL A 57 -2.34 17.09 -28.01
C VAL A 57 -2.30 17.12 -26.48
N VAL A 58 -2.24 18.34 -25.95
CA VAL A 58 -2.54 18.66 -24.56
C VAL A 58 -3.99 18.20 -24.36
N THR A 59 -4.13 17.00 -23.80
CA THR A 59 -5.42 16.48 -23.38
C THR A 59 -5.88 17.37 -22.22
N ALA A 60 -6.65 18.40 -22.57
CA ALA A 60 -7.37 19.22 -21.62
C ALA A 60 -8.12 18.31 -20.66
N GLU A 61 -8.05 18.65 -19.37
CA GLU A 61 -8.94 18.12 -18.34
C GLU A 61 -10.38 18.40 -18.75
N VAL A 62 -10.96 17.49 -19.52
CA VAL A 62 -12.39 17.32 -19.58
C VAL A 62 -12.76 16.77 -18.22
N HIS A 63 -13.10 17.69 -17.30
CA HIS A 63 -13.99 17.42 -16.19
C HIS A 63 -15.30 16.91 -16.79
N ALA A 64 -15.31 15.63 -17.15
CA ALA A 64 -16.48 14.96 -17.66
C ALA A 64 -17.52 15.02 -16.55
N THR A 65 -18.56 15.82 -16.78
CA THR A 65 -19.83 15.77 -16.08
C THR A 65 -20.34 14.34 -16.24
N VAL A 66 -20.03 13.50 -15.25
CA VAL A 66 -20.28 12.06 -15.26
C VAL A 66 -21.79 11.84 -15.32
N ALA A 67 -22.27 11.33 -16.45
CA ALA A 67 -23.61 10.77 -16.57
C ALA A 67 -23.85 9.81 -15.39
N PRO A 68 -25.06 9.79 -14.79
CA PRO A 68 -25.35 9.07 -13.57
C PRO A 68 -24.85 7.63 -13.69
N PRO A 69 -24.04 7.16 -12.73
CA PRO A 69 -23.34 5.90 -12.85
C PRO A 69 -24.34 4.77 -13.10
N THR A 70 -24.18 4.10 -14.25
CA THR A 70 -24.68 2.74 -14.50
C THR A 70 -24.58 1.93 -13.21
N GLY A 71 -25.65 1.24 -12.81
CA GLY A 71 -25.84 0.72 -11.44
C GLY A 71 -24.67 -0.01 -10.78
N LEU A 72 -23.74 -0.59 -11.55
CA LEU A 72 -22.47 -1.16 -11.08
C LEU A 72 -21.58 -0.17 -10.33
N ALA A 73 -21.47 1.08 -10.79
CA ALA A 73 -20.64 2.07 -10.11
C ALA A 73 -21.30 2.55 -8.80
N ALA A 74 -22.63 2.70 -8.78
CA ALA A 74 -23.36 2.98 -7.53
C ALA A 74 -23.21 1.84 -6.52
N GLN A 75 -23.30 0.59 -6.98
CA GLN A 75 -23.08 -0.61 -6.15
C GLN A 75 -21.63 -0.70 -5.63
N ALA A 76 -20.64 -0.34 -6.45
CA ALA A 76 -19.25 -0.29 -6.03
C ALA A 76 -19.05 0.79 -4.95
N ILE A 77 -19.62 1.99 -5.14
CA ILE A 77 -19.54 3.09 -4.18
C ILE A 77 -20.16 2.69 -2.84
N SER A 78 -21.36 2.11 -2.85
CA SER A 78 -22.02 1.68 -1.60
C SER A 78 -21.24 0.57 -0.88
N GLY A 79 -20.67 -0.38 -1.63
CA GLY A 79 -19.82 -1.42 -1.05
C GLY A 79 -18.55 -0.87 -0.40
N ILE A 80 -17.91 0.13 -1.02
CA ILE A 80 -16.71 0.77 -0.46
C ILE A 80 -17.06 1.57 0.79
N LEU A 81 -18.14 2.35 0.77
CA LEU A 81 -18.61 3.12 1.94
C LEU A 81 -18.94 2.19 3.11
N TYR A 82 -19.62 1.07 2.85
CA TYR A 82 -19.90 0.06 3.86
C TYR A 82 -18.61 -0.50 4.49
N LEU A 83 -17.57 -0.77 3.68
CA LEU A 83 -16.26 -1.21 4.20
C LEU A 83 -15.55 -0.15 5.05
N ILE A 84 -15.71 1.13 4.71
CA ILE A 84 -15.18 2.24 5.52
C ILE A 84 -15.90 2.28 6.86
N ASP A 85 -17.24 2.22 6.85
CA ASP A 85 -18.07 2.34 8.05
C ASP A 85 -17.97 1.11 8.96
N SER A 86 -17.72 -0.08 8.42
CA SER A 86 -17.56 -1.31 9.21
C SER A 86 -16.27 -1.34 10.04
N GLY A 87 -15.43 -0.31 9.96
CA GLY A 87 -14.28 -0.15 10.85
C GLY A 87 -13.31 -1.33 10.79
N THR A 88 -13.24 -2.04 9.65
CA THR A 88 -12.24 -3.10 9.38
C THR A 88 -10.88 -2.45 9.10
N GLY A 89 -10.60 -1.39 9.88
CA GLY A 89 -9.93 -0.17 9.51
C GLY A 89 -8.45 -0.23 9.81
N GLY A 90 -7.69 0.12 8.80
CA GLY A 90 -6.25 0.26 8.82
C GLY A 90 -5.74 0.22 7.39
N THR A 91 -6.22 -0.77 6.64
CA THR A 91 -5.96 -0.96 5.22
C THR A 91 -7.22 -1.53 4.62
N ILE A 92 -8.03 -0.69 3.98
CA ILE A 92 -9.18 -1.18 3.22
C ILE A 92 -8.60 -1.88 2.00
N ASP A 93 -8.43 -3.19 2.12
CA ASP A 93 -8.17 -4.04 0.98
C ASP A 93 -9.25 -3.79 -0.07
N CYS A 94 -8.82 -3.78 -1.32
CA CYS A 94 -9.68 -3.60 -2.48
C CYS A 94 -10.97 -4.43 -2.32
N LEU A 95 -12.13 -3.81 -2.58
CA LEU A 95 -13.45 -4.44 -2.45
C LEU A 95 -13.42 -5.88 -2.99
N ALA A 96 -13.86 -6.83 -2.18
CA ALA A 96 -13.74 -8.25 -2.50
C ALA A 96 -14.32 -8.55 -3.89
N GLY A 97 -13.53 -9.23 -4.73
CA GLY A 97 -13.94 -9.54 -6.10
C GLY A 97 -13.84 -8.39 -7.10
N TRP A 98 -13.25 -7.23 -6.76
CA TRP A 98 -13.08 -6.10 -7.70
C TRP A 98 -12.53 -6.50 -9.06
N HIS A 99 -11.52 -7.37 -9.06
CA HIS A 99 -10.87 -7.84 -10.28
C HIS A 99 -11.80 -8.65 -11.21
N LYS A 100 -12.88 -9.25 -10.68
CA LYS A 100 -13.83 -10.07 -11.44
C LYS A 100 -15.01 -9.25 -11.97
N THR A 101 -15.62 -8.44 -11.12
CA THR A 101 -16.90 -7.76 -11.42
C THR A 101 -16.69 -6.35 -11.95
N TYR A 102 -15.93 -5.53 -11.23
CA TYR A 102 -15.87 -4.09 -11.48
C TYR A 102 -14.72 -3.70 -12.42
N LYS A 103 -13.59 -4.41 -12.37
CA LYS A 103 -12.36 -4.01 -13.08
C LYS A 103 -12.53 -3.89 -14.60
N ARG A 104 -13.36 -4.73 -15.21
CA ARG A 104 -13.58 -4.72 -16.67
C ARG A 104 -14.29 -3.45 -17.15
N VAL A 105 -15.22 -2.93 -16.35
CA VAL A 105 -16.07 -1.79 -16.70
C VAL A 105 -15.56 -0.49 -16.09
N LEU A 106 -15.19 -0.51 -14.80
CA LEU A 106 -14.78 0.66 -14.02
C LEU A 106 -13.26 0.86 -13.99
N GLY A 107 -12.49 -0.12 -14.46
CA GLY A 107 -11.03 -0.05 -14.52
C GLY A 107 -10.31 -0.36 -13.21
N ARG A 108 -9.12 0.23 -13.03
CA ARG A 108 -8.29 -0.01 -11.84
C ARG A 108 -8.93 0.67 -10.63
N TYR A 109 -8.99 -0.04 -9.49
CA TYR A 109 -9.62 0.43 -8.25
C TYR A 109 -9.13 1.82 -7.81
N LYS A 110 -7.81 2.03 -7.72
CA LYS A 110 -7.25 3.34 -7.37
C LYS A 110 -7.66 4.47 -8.33
N LYS A 111 -7.74 4.19 -9.64
CA LYS A 111 -8.20 5.20 -10.63
C LYS A 111 -9.67 5.53 -10.42
N PHE A 112 -10.50 4.52 -10.16
CA PHE A 112 -11.92 4.73 -9.88
C PHE A 112 -12.13 5.62 -8.65
N LEU A 113 -11.43 5.36 -7.55
CA LEU A 113 -11.48 6.21 -6.35
C LEU A 113 -11.04 7.66 -6.64
N LEU A 114 -9.98 7.83 -7.43
CA LEU A 114 -9.48 9.16 -7.83
C LEU A 114 -10.44 9.91 -8.76
N THR A 115 -11.37 9.24 -9.45
CA THR A 115 -12.45 9.89 -10.20
C THR A 115 -13.52 10.43 -9.25
N HIS A 116 -13.71 9.81 -8.08
CA HIS A 116 -14.74 10.15 -7.10
C HIS A 116 -14.15 10.85 -5.86
N LYS A 117 -13.32 11.89 -6.06
CA LYS A 117 -12.66 12.64 -4.98
C LYS A 117 -13.63 13.33 -4.00
N ASN A 118 -14.85 13.58 -4.45
CA ASN A 118 -15.91 14.17 -3.62
C ASN A 118 -16.43 13.20 -2.56
N LEU A 119 -16.20 11.89 -2.74
CA LEU A 119 -16.67 10.84 -1.84
C LEU A 119 -15.50 10.16 -1.11
N PHE A 120 -14.35 10.04 -1.76
CA PHE A 120 -13.21 9.29 -1.24
C PHE A 120 -11.92 10.11 -1.23
N CYS A 121 -11.13 9.93 -0.17
CA CYS A 121 -9.76 10.40 -0.06
C CYS A 121 -8.81 9.19 -0.08
N VAL A 122 -7.82 9.20 -0.96
CA VAL A 122 -6.83 8.13 -1.12
C VAL A 122 -5.48 8.62 -0.62
N THR A 123 -4.95 7.98 0.42
CA THR A 123 -3.61 8.27 0.96
C THR A 123 -2.67 7.13 0.62
N ASP A 124 -1.53 7.45 0.01
CA ASP A 124 -0.52 6.46 -0.33
C ASP A 124 0.36 6.15 0.89
N THR A 125 0.57 4.86 1.14
CA THR A 125 1.39 4.33 2.22
C THR A 125 2.72 3.81 1.64
N VAL A 126 3.68 3.54 2.52
CA VAL A 126 4.92 2.84 2.16
C VAL A 126 4.53 1.46 1.59
N ASP A 127 5.21 1.04 0.52
CA ASP A 127 5.05 -0.27 -0.15
C ASP A 127 3.91 -0.42 -1.17
N ASP A 128 3.56 0.65 -1.90
CA ASP A 128 2.51 0.66 -2.94
C ASP A 128 1.10 0.31 -2.43
N CYS A 129 0.94 0.22 -1.10
CA CYS A 129 -0.35 0.17 -0.43
C CYS A 129 -0.97 1.58 -0.38
N PHE A 130 -2.30 1.65 -0.35
CA PHE A 130 -3.01 2.91 -0.18
C PHE A 130 -4.25 2.69 0.66
N ILE A 131 -4.72 3.79 1.25
CA ILE A 131 -5.77 3.77 2.26
C ILE A 131 -6.86 4.69 1.80
N VAL A 132 -8.09 4.19 1.90
CA VAL A 132 -9.28 4.88 1.42
C VAL A 132 -10.06 5.35 2.64
N THR A 133 -10.36 6.64 2.68
CA THR A 133 -11.17 7.29 3.71
C THR A 133 -12.30 8.07 3.04
N ARG A 134 -13.32 8.50 3.79
CA ARG A 134 -14.34 9.41 3.25
C ARG A 134 -13.69 10.76 2.91
N ALA A 135 -14.24 11.45 1.91
CA ALA A 135 -13.79 12.79 1.58
C ALA A 135 -13.93 13.73 2.80
N GLY A 136 -12.86 14.45 3.13
CA GLY A 136 -12.81 15.35 4.28
C GLY A 136 -12.29 14.73 5.58
N ASP A 137 -12.29 13.40 5.70
CA ASP A 137 -11.72 12.73 6.86
C ASP A 137 -10.19 12.75 6.80
N LYS A 138 -9.56 12.99 7.95
CA LYS A 138 -8.10 12.88 8.07
C LYS A 138 -7.73 11.40 8.16
N PRO A 139 -6.75 10.92 7.37
CA PRO A 139 -6.21 9.58 7.57
C PRO A 139 -5.66 9.45 9.00
N PRO A 140 -5.80 8.29 9.66
CA PRO A 140 -5.26 8.12 10.99
C PRO A 140 -3.73 8.30 10.96
N ALA A 141 -3.19 9.00 11.96
CA ALA A 141 -1.78 9.40 12.00
C ALA A 141 -0.81 8.19 12.01
N SER A 142 -1.26 7.07 12.57
CA SER A 142 -0.54 5.81 12.55
C SER A 142 -1.49 4.69 12.14
N PHE A 143 -1.12 3.93 11.12
CA PHE A 143 -1.83 2.72 10.77
C PHE A 143 -1.34 1.58 11.67
N PRO A 144 -2.23 0.73 12.17
CA PRO A 144 -1.80 -0.50 12.81
C PRO A 144 -1.11 -1.33 11.73
N THR A 145 0.22 -1.31 11.72
CA THR A 145 1.00 -2.26 10.93
C THR A 145 0.54 -3.63 11.38
N ASP A 146 -0.19 -4.35 10.52
CA ASP A 146 -0.75 -5.64 10.88
C ASP A 146 0.41 -6.47 11.44
N ARG A 147 0.26 -7.01 12.65
CA ARG A 147 1.36 -7.73 13.34
C ARG A 147 1.87 -8.87 12.47
N ARG A 148 1.11 -9.35 11.48
CA ARG A 148 1.58 -10.38 10.54
C ARG A 148 2.71 -9.91 9.61
N ASP A 149 2.90 -8.61 9.44
CA ASP A 149 3.91 -8.05 8.53
C ASP A 149 5.17 -7.51 9.24
N TRP A 150 5.28 -7.59 10.58
CA TRP A 150 6.51 -7.16 11.27
C TRP A 150 7.73 -7.91 10.74
N LYS A 151 7.59 -9.20 10.44
CA LYS A 151 8.67 -10.04 9.90
C LYS A 151 9.13 -9.55 8.52
N LYS A 152 8.19 -9.21 7.63
CA LYS A 152 8.52 -8.65 6.31
C LYS A 152 9.13 -7.26 6.44
N GLY A 153 8.66 -6.46 7.40
CA GLY A 153 9.24 -5.16 7.73
C GLY A 153 10.71 -5.30 8.15
N VAL A 154 11.01 -6.23 9.08
CA VAL A 154 12.38 -6.53 9.52
C VAL A 154 13.23 -7.05 8.37
N GLU A 155 12.71 -7.95 7.53
CA GLU A 155 13.44 -8.48 6.37
C GLU A 155 13.77 -7.38 5.35
N ARG A 156 12.83 -6.48 5.06
CA ARG A 156 13.07 -5.32 4.18
C ARG A 156 14.07 -4.36 4.80
N ALA A 157 13.98 -4.10 6.10
CA ALA A 157 14.93 -3.25 6.82
C ALA A 157 16.34 -3.85 6.78
N TRP A 158 16.47 -5.16 7.01
CA TRP A 158 17.72 -5.89 6.90
C TRP A 158 18.30 -5.81 5.48
N TYR A 159 17.48 -6.04 4.45
CA TYR A 159 17.93 -5.92 3.06
C TYR A 159 18.40 -4.51 2.71
N LYS A 160 17.71 -3.47 3.20
CA LYS A 160 18.14 -2.07 3.02
C LYS A 160 19.46 -1.79 3.75
N TYR A 161 19.64 -2.34 4.95
CA TYR A 161 20.89 -2.24 5.71
C TYR A 161 22.05 -2.88 4.94
N CYS A 162 21.89 -4.12 4.48
CA CYS A 162 22.87 -4.81 3.64
C CYS A 162 23.23 -4.03 2.36
N LYS A 163 22.29 -3.27 1.79
CA LYS A 163 22.56 -2.43 0.62
C LYS A 163 23.29 -1.13 0.93
N ALA A 164 23.12 -0.60 2.13
CA ALA A 164 23.71 0.68 2.54
C ALA A 164 25.13 0.49 3.08
N VAL A 165 25.40 -0.66 3.71
CA VAL A 165 26.69 -1.01 4.29
C VAL A 165 27.52 -1.80 3.26
N PRO A 166 28.81 -1.46 3.03
CA PRO A 166 29.67 -2.19 2.11
C PRO A 166 29.78 -3.68 2.44
N ASP A 167 29.90 -4.50 1.39
CA ASP A 167 30.00 -5.95 1.50
C ASP A 167 31.12 -6.36 2.48
N GLY A 168 30.79 -7.22 3.44
CA GLY A 168 31.71 -7.75 4.44
C GLY A 168 31.73 -7.04 5.80
N THR A 169 31.02 -5.91 5.96
CA THR A 169 30.95 -5.18 7.26
C THR A 169 29.57 -5.23 7.95
N TRP A 170 28.57 -5.78 7.28
CA TRP A 170 27.26 -6.08 7.84
C TRP A 170 27.30 -7.00 9.08
N ASN A 171 27.04 -6.42 10.25
CA ASN A 171 26.88 -7.14 11.51
C ASN A 171 25.41 -7.14 11.96
N LEU A 172 24.91 -8.31 12.40
CA LEU A 172 23.56 -8.44 12.93
C LEU A 172 23.39 -7.69 14.26
N SER A 173 24.46 -7.58 15.06
CA SER A 173 24.45 -6.85 16.33
C SER A 173 24.17 -5.37 16.12
N ASP A 174 24.89 -4.75 15.18
CA ASP A 174 24.75 -3.34 14.84
C ASP A 174 23.36 -3.03 14.29
N PHE A 175 22.82 -3.92 13.46
CA PHE A 175 21.45 -3.78 12.97
C PHE A 175 20.41 -3.85 14.08
N LYS A 176 20.55 -4.80 15.03
CA LYS A 176 19.64 -4.89 16.19
C LYS A 176 19.73 -3.66 17.08
N ALA A 177 20.93 -3.11 17.27
CA ALA A 177 21.15 -1.88 18.04
C ALA A 177 20.55 -0.63 17.36
N ALA A 178 20.45 -0.64 16.03
CA ALA A 178 19.86 0.45 15.25
C ALA A 178 18.32 0.41 15.19
N ILE A 179 17.69 -0.73 15.51
CA ILE A 179 16.23 -0.78 15.63
C ILE A 179 15.88 -0.04 16.93
N PRO A 180 15.03 1.01 16.89
CA PRO A 180 14.57 1.65 18.11
C PRO A 180 13.86 0.59 18.94
N THR A 181 14.49 0.14 20.01
CA THR A 181 13.82 -0.65 21.01
C THR A 181 12.79 0.27 21.64
N PRO A 182 11.52 -0.17 21.78
CA PRO A 182 10.57 0.54 22.61
C PRO A 182 11.05 0.39 24.05
N THR A 183 12.07 1.15 24.43
CA THR A 183 12.41 1.36 25.83
C THR A 183 11.19 1.99 26.45
N GLU A 184 10.58 1.26 27.39
CA GLU A 184 9.38 1.58 28.16
C GLU A 184 9.48 2.96 28.85
N THR A 185 9.39 4.03 28.07
CA THR A 185 9.29 5.41 28.55
C THR A 185 7.94 5.95 28.11
N ASN A 186 6.90 5.21 28.51
CA ASN A 186 5.61 5.80 28.80
C ASN A 186 5.30 5.55 30.28
N GLU A 187 6.27 5.80 31.15
CA GLU A 187 5.94 6.26 32.48
C GLU A 187 5.39 7.68 32.32
N VAL A 188 4.07 7.76 32.18
CA VAL A 188 3.29 8.91 32.64
C VAL A 188 3.45 8.98 34.16
N VAL A 189 4.64 9.36 34.64
CA VAL A 189 4.76 10.13 35.88
C VAL A 189 4.71 11.57 35.37
N GLY A 190 3.52 12.17 35.28
CA GLY A 190 2.92 12.69 36.50
C GLY A 190 3.74 13.84 37.08
N SER A 191 4.37 14.68 36.26
CA SER A 191 4.86 15.99 36.68
C SER A 191 4.46 17.03 35.65
N ALA A 192 3.25 17.53 35.83
CA ALA A 192 2.83 18.78 35.22
C ALA A 192 3.77 19.89 35.76
N PRO A 193 4.52 20.61 34.91
CA PRO A 193 5.12 21.85 35.34
C PRO A 193 3.97 22.82 35.67
N PRO A 194 3.96 23.44 36.87
CA PRO A 194 2.97 24.44 37.20
C PRO A 194 3.03 25.56 36.18
N MET A 195 1.84 25.93 35.70
CA MET A 195 1.59 27.07 34.84
C MET A 195 2.35 28.31 35.34
N SER A 196 3.03 28.99 34.42
CA SER A 196 3.54 30.34 34.61
C SER A 196 3.65 31.02 33.25
N PRO A 197 3.52 32.35 33.21
CA PRO A 197 2.47 32.99 32.43
C PRO A 197 2.92 33.44 31.04
N ARG A 198 1.90 33.59 30.20
CA ARG A 198 1.83 34.43 29.01
C ARG A 198 2.74 35.68 29.13
N THR A 199 3.78 35.72 28.30
CA THR A 199 4.47 36.97 27.95
C THR A 199 4.41 37.15 26.45
N GLU A 200 4.05 38.35 26.06
CA GLU A 200 3.58 38.74 24.74
C GLU A 200 4.75 39.06 23.78
N ALA A 201 4.39 39.17 22.50
CA ALA A 201 5.05 39.96 21.46
C ALA A 201 6.45 39.52 20.98
N GLY A 202 6.47 38.97 19.76
CA GLY A 202 7.67 38.85 18.94
C GLY A 202 7.31 38.51 17.49
N SER A 203 7.05 39.54 16.69
CA SER A 203 6.92 39.42 15.23
C SER A 203 8.24 38.95 14.65
N GLY A 204 8.25 37.75 14.06
CA GLY A 204 9.40 37.15 13.39
C GLY A 204 9.04 36.72 11.99
N GLU A 205 9.19 37.67 11.06
CA GLU A 205 9.22 37.51 9.62
C GLU A 205 10.21 36.42 9.21
N PHE A 206 9.74 35.30 8.64
CA PHE A 206 10.60 34.30 8.03
C PHE A 206 10.21 34.00 6.59
N SER A 207 11.21 34.22 5.76
CA SER A 207 11.24 34.37 4.32
C SER A 207 10.85 33.13 3.51
N ASP A 208 10.12 33.44 2.44
CA ASP A 208 9.86 32.67 1.23
C ASP A 208 11.14 32.00 0.67
N VAL A 209 11.22 30.66 0.71
CA VAL A 209 12.26 29.90 -0.01
C VAL A 209 11.61 28.99 -1.05
N LYS A 210 11.44 29.60 -2.21
CA LYS A 210 11.07 29.01 -3.50
C LYS A 210 12.07 27.92 -3.96
N LYS A 211 11.87 26.67 -3.57
CA LYS A 211 12.62 25.51 -4.11
C LYS A 211 11.96 24.95 -5.37
N LYS A 212 12.47 25.36 -6.53
CA LYS A 212 12.28 24.67 -7.82
C LYS A 212 12.90 23.26 -7.74
N ARG A 213 12.10 22.19 -7.85
CA ARG A 213 12.62 20.84 -8.10
C ARG A 213 12.37 20.45 -9.56
N LEU A 214 13.49 20.31 -10.26
CA LEU A 214 13.66 19.84 -11.62
C LEU A 214 13.32 18.34 -11.69
N ILE A 215 12.24 17.96 -12.38
CA ILE A 215 11.88 16.55 -12.58
C ILE A 215 12.51 16.07 -13.89
N LYS A 216 13.60 15.29 -13.79
CA LYS A 216 14.16 14.52 -14.92
C LYS A 216 13.31 13.26 -15.13
N GLY A 217 12.43 13.29 -16.13
CA GLY A 217 11.64 12.14 -16.57
C GLY A 217 12.51 11.12 -17.32
N LYS A 218 12.52 9.87 -16.85
CA LYS A 218 13.17 8.73 -17.51
C LYS A 218 12.13 7.97 -18.33
N LEU A 219 12.11 8.25 -19.64
CA LEU A 219 11.22 7.63 -20.62
C LEU A 219 11.70 6.20 -20.92
N LYS A 220 10.95 5.18 -20.50
CA LYS A 220 11.22 3.77 -20.79
C LYS A 220 10.20 3.26 -21.79
N ARG A 221 10.56 3.27 -23.08
CA ARG A 221 9.77 2.68 -24.16
C ARG A 221 9.89 1.15 -24.07
N LYS A 222 8.77 0.43 -24.03
CA LYS A 222 8.70 -1.01 -24.26
C LYS A 222 8.27 -1.22 -25.71
N ALA A 223 9.08 -1.92 -26.49
CA ALA A 223 8.71 -2.46 -27.78
C ALA A 223 7.77 -3.67 -27.56
N THR A 224 6.65 -3.68 -28.27
CA THR A 224 5.81 -4.86 -28.47
C THR A 224 5.97 -5.22 -29.94
N ASP A 225 6.70 -6.30 -30.17
CA ASP A 225 6.89 -6.97 -31.45
C ASP A 225 5.67 -7.87 -31.68
N GLN A 226 5.10 -7.83 -32.88
CA GLN A 226 4.04 -8.73 -33.35
C GLN A 226 4.66 -9.89 -34.13
#